data_AF-A0A402D0P3-F1
#
_entry.id   AF-A0A402D0P3-F1
#
_cell.length_a   1.000
_cell.length_b   1.000
_cell.length_c   1.000
_cell.angle_alpha   90.00
_cell.angle_beta   90.00
_cell.angle_gamma   90.00
#
_symmetry.space_group_name_H-M   'P 1'
#
loop_
_entity.id
_entity.type
_entity.pdbx_description
1 polymer ?
#
loop_
_entity_poly.entity_id
_entity_poly.type
_entity_poly.pdbx_seq_one_letter_code
_entity_poly.pdbx_strand_id
1 'polypeptide(L)'
;MSEPYIGEIRLVGFSFAPVGWAFCDGSLQSIAENTTLFQIIGTTYGGDGQNTFALPNLQGRVPIHQGNGFVIGQIAGSETVTLTSQQLPSHKHALAASTGAATSTSPANANLAASGIDVYISPTSPVSTTTSSTAAGGGQPHENMMPFTCINYIIALFGVFPSQN
;
A
#
# COMPACT_ATOMS: atom_id res chain seq x y z
N MET A 1 31.89 -20.69 8.66
CA MET A 1 30.63 -20.30 7.98
C MET A 1 30.68 -20.94 6.60
N SER A 2 29.58 -21.51 6.08
CA SER A 2 29.58 -22.02 4.70
C SER A 2 29.76 -20.85 3.74
N GLU A 3 30.53 -21.08 2.67
CA GLU A 3 30.67 -20.15 1.55
C GLU A 3 29.25 -19.80 1.02
N PRO A 4 28.89 -18.51 0.86
CA PRO A 4 27.58 -18.14 0.32
C PRO A 4 27.49 -18.44 -1.18
N TYR A 5 26.28 -18.50 -1.73
CA TYR A 5 26.12 -18.39 -3.18
C TYR A 5 26.25 -16.92 -3.62
N ILE A 6 26.83 -16.69 -4.80
CA ILE A 6 26.87 -15.34 -5.39
C ILE A 6 25.43 -14.88 -5.63
N GLY A 7 25.12 -13.66 -5.21
CA GLY A 7 23.75 -13.12 -5.28
C GLY A 7 22.83 -13.55 -4.14
N GLU A 8 23.31 -14.35 -3.17
CA GLU A 8 22.54 -14.69 -1.97
C GLU A 8 22.25 -13.42 -1.15
N ILE A 9 20.98 -13.24 -0.78
CA ILE A 9 20.54 -12.14 0.07
C ILE A 9 20.34 -12.64 1.50
N ARG A 10 20.88 -11.92 2.48
CA ARG A 10 20.72 -12.21 3.92
C ARG A 10 20.19 -11.02 4.69
N LEU A 11 19.40 -11.31 5.72
CA LEU A 11 19.03 -10.34 6.74
C LEU A 11 20.08 -10.34 7.85
N VAL A 12 20.52 -9.15 8.28
CA VAL A 12 21.59 -8.99 9.27
C VAL A 12 21.28 -7.85 10.24
N GLY A 13 21.64 -8.05 11.51
CA GLY A 13 21.40 -7.08 12.59
C GLY A 13 22.52 -6.04 12.79
N PHE A 14 23.63 -6.15 12.07
CA PHE A 14 24.76 -5.21 12.15
C PHE A 14 24.64 -4.09 11.10
N SER A 15 25.32 -2.96 11.32
CA SER A 15 25.18 -1.72 10.54
C SER A 15 26.21 -1.55 9.42
N PHE A 16 26.88 -2.62 8.97
CA PHE A 16 27.88 -2.60 7.91
C PHE A 16 27.76 -3.83 7.02
N ALA A 17 28.14 -3.73 5.75
CA ALA A 17 28.30 -4.91 4.89
C ALA A 17 29.70 -5.52 5.13
N PRO A 18 29.82 -6.81 5.47
CA PRO A 18 31.11 -7.47 5.59
C PRO A 18 31.87 -7.49 4.25
N VAL A 19 33.18 -7.75 4.29
CA VAL A 19 33.98 -7.92 3.07
C VAL A 19 33.37 -8.99 2.18
N GLY A 20 33.22 -8.66 0.90
CA GLY A 20 32.58 -9.51 -0.11
C GLY A 20 31.06 -9.47 -0.13
N TRP A 21 30.46 -8.55 0.63
CA TRP A 21 29.03 -8.26 0.63
C TRP A 21 28.80 -6.78 0.34
N ALA A 22 27.60 -6.47 -0.15
CA ALA A 22 27.11 -5.10 -0.29
C ALA A 22 25.71 -4.98 0.32
N PHE A 23 25.28 -3.77 0.67
CA PHE A 23 23.90 -3.54 1.06
C PHE A 23 22.95 -3.64 -0.15
N CYS A 24 21.73 -4.10 0.09
CA CYS A 24 20.65 -4.04 -0.90
C CYS A 24 20.00 -2.64 -0.90
N ASP A 25 20.74 -1.63 -1.35
CA ASP A 25 20.37 -0.22 -1.36
C ASP A 25 20.08 0.38 -2.75
N GLY A 26 20.16 -0.43 -3.81
CA GLY A 26 20.03 0.05 -5.19
C GLY A 26 21.29 0.69 -5.77
N SER A 27 22.44 0.59 -5.10
CA SER A 27 23.71 1.11 -5.61
C SER A 27 24.09 0.50 -6.95
N LEU A 28 24.68 1.34 -7.82
CA LEU A 28 25.29 0.89 -9.07
C LEU A 28 26.66 0.26 -8.78
N GLN A 29 26.89 -0.90 -9.38
CA GLN A 29 28.11 -1.69 -9.28
C GLN A 29 28.80 -1.76 -10.63
N SER A 30 30.13 -1.74 -10.62
CA SER A 30 30.94 -1.96 -11.82
C SER A 30 30.81 -3.41 -12.28
N ILE A 31 30.44 -3.62 -13.55
CA ILE A 31 30.41 -4.95 -14.18
C ILE A 31 31.82 -5.55 -14.24
N ALA A 32 32.85 -4.72 -14.45
CA ALA A 32 34.23 -5.18 -14.54
C ALA A 32 34.75 -5.74 -13.20
N GLU A 33 34.23 -5.26 -12.07
CA GLU A 33 34.63 -5.73 -10.73
C GLU A 33 33.74 -6.87 -10.23
N ASN A 34 32.48 -6.94 -10.68
CA ASN A 34 31.49 -7.89 -10.19
C ASN A 34 30.86 -8.71 -11.33
N THR A 35 31.69 -9.15 -12.29
CA THR A 35 31.23 -9.81 -13.52
C THR A 35 30.37 -11.04 -13.25
N THR A 36 30.74 -11.86 -12.27
CA THR A 36 30.00 -13.09 -11.95
C THR A 36 28.63 -12.79 -11.33
N LEU A 37 28.52 -11.76 -10.48
CA LEU A 37 27.22 -11.32 -9.96
C LEU A 37 26.34 -10.76 -11.08
N PHE A 38 26.93 -9.97 -11.99
CA PHE A 38 26.21 -9.46 -13.16
C PHE A 38 25.67 -10.58 -14.06
N GLN A 39 26.40 -11.69 -14.23
CA GLN A 39 25.90 -12.86 -14.95
C GLN A 39 24.64 -13.48 -14.32
N ILE A 40 24.44 -13.31 -13.02
CA ILE A 40 23.31 -13.88 -12.27
C ILE A 40 22.12 -12.92 -12.28
N ILE A 41 22.33 -11.64 -11.93
CA ILE A 41 21.22 -10.68 -11.73
C ILE A 41 21.05 -9.68 -12.89
N GLY A 42 21.98 -9.65 -13.84
CA GLY A 42 21.94 -8.77 -15.00
C GLY A 42 21.64 -7.32 -14.64
N THR A 43 20.75 -6.70 -15.40
CA THR A 43 20.22 -5.35 -15.16
C THR A 43 18.83 -5.38 -14.51
N THR A 44 18.43 -6.48 -13.87
CA THR A 44 17.09 -6.65 -13.27
C THR A 44 16.70 -5.48 -12.36
N TYR A 45 17.67 -4.87 -11.66
CA TYR A 45 17.43 -3.75 -10.74
C TYR A 45 17.88 -2.39 -11.29
N GLY A 46 18.37 -2.33 -12.54
CA GLY A 46 18.86 -1.11 -13.20
C GLY A 46 20.32 -1.19 -13.66
N GLY A 47 20.86 -0.03 -14.05
CA GLY A 47 22.19 0.13 -14.66
C GLY A 47 22.15 0.17 -16.18
N ASP A 48 23.32 0.42 -16.80
CA ASP A 48 23.45 0.55 -18.26
C ASP A 48 23.70 -0.80 -18.97
N GLY A 49 24.00 -1.86 -18.22
CA GLY A 49 24.29 -3.19 -18.76
C GLY A 49 25.61 -3.30 -19.52
N GLN A 50 26.38 -2.22 -19.58
CA GLN A 50 27.64 -2.13 -20.32
C GLN A 50 28.82 -1.93 -19.36
N ASN A 51 28.71 -0.94 -18.47
CA ASN A 51 29.71 -0.66 -17.44
C ASN A 51 29.18 -0.96 -16.04
N THR A 52 27.87 -0.86 -15.84
CA THR A 52 27.22 -0.90 -14.54
C THR A 52 25.92 -1.70 -14.52
N PHE A 53 25.62 -2.26 -13.36
CA PHE A 53 24.32 -2.84 -13.01
C PHE A 53 23.94 -2.39 -11.59
N ALA A 54 22.66 -2.38 -11.25
CA ALA A 54 22.23 -2.04 -9.90
C ALA A 54 22.02 -3.28 -9.02
N LEU A 55 22.26 -3.13 -7.72
CA LEU A 55 21.82 -4.08 -6.71
C LEU A 55 20.32 -3.94 -6.44
N PRO A 56 19.67 -4.93 -5.80
CA PRO A 56 18.31 -4.75 -5.29
C PRO A 56 18.25 -3.54 -4.33
N ASN A 57 17.17 -2.77 -4.38
CA ASN A 57 16.86 -1.79 -3.34
C ASN A 57 15.76 -2.37 -2.45
N LEU A 58 16.10 -2.73 -1.21
CA LEU A 58 15.19 -3.28 -0.21
C LEU A 58 14.92 -2.32 0.95
N GLN A 59 15.35 -1.06 0.84
CA GLN A 59 15.05 -0.04 1.84
C GLN A 59 13.55 0.29 1.81
N GLY A 60 12.89 0.26 2.97
CA GLY A 60 11.45 0.51 3.10
C GLY A 60 10.57 -0.56 2.44
N ARG A 61 11.08 -1.78 2.23
CA ARG A 61 10.39 -2.82 1.46
C ARG A 61 10.31 -4.15 2.19
N VAL A 62 9.22 -4.86 1.92
CA VAL A 62 9.02 -6.26 2.32
C VAL A 62 9.21 -7.13 1.08
N PRO A 63 10.26 -7.97 1.01
CA PRO A 63 10.45 -8.90 -0.10
C PRO A 63 9.31 -9.92 -0.18
N ILE A 64 8.83 -10.20 -1.38
CA ILE A 64 7.89 -11.30 -1.66
C ILE A 64 8.49 -12.24 -2.70
N HIS A 65 8.14 -13.52 -2.63
CA HIS A 65 8.58 -14.49 -3.63
C HIS A 65 7.90 -14.20 -4.98
N GLN A 66 8.65 -14.35 -6.08
CA GLN A 66 8.09 -14.21 -7.43
C GLN A 66 7.01 -15.27 -7.71
N GLY A 67 6.03 -14.96 -8.55
CA GLY A 67 4.90 -15.83 -8.85
C GLY A 67 3.56 -15.11 -8.68
N ASN A 68 2.47 -15.76 -9.10
CA ASN A 68 1.12 -15.19 -9.04
C ASN A 68 1.00 -13.78 -9.67
N GLY A 69 1.70 -13.54 -10.78
CA GLY A 69 1.71 -12.24 -11.47
C GLY A 69 2.78 -11.25 -10.99
N PHE A 70 3.57 -11.59 -9.97
CA PHE A 70 4.74 -10.82 -9.56
C PHE A 70 6.03 -11.39 -10.18
N VAL A 71 6.84 -10.52 -10.78
CA VAL A 71 8.13 -10.91 -11.36
C VAL A 71 9.29 -10.38 -10.50
N ILE A 72 10.45 -11.04 -10.58
CA ILE A 72 11.66 -10.59 -9.89
C ILE A 72 12.00 -9.14 -10.29
N GLY A 73 12.38 -8.31 -9.30
CA GLY A 73 12.68 -6.89 -9.52
C GLY A 73 11.46 -5.97 -9.57
N GLN A 74 10.23 -6.50 -9.62
CA GLN A 74 9.02 -5.69 -9.60
C GLN A 74 8.86 -4.93 -8.27
N ILE A 75 8.52 -3.65 -8.38
CA ILE A 75 8.21 -2.77 -7.26
C ILE A 75 6.69 -2.56 -7.20
N ALA A 76 6.09 -2.84 -6.05
CA ALA A 76 4.66 -2.65 -5.79
C ALA A 76 4.40 -2.32 -4.31
N GLY A 77 3.14 -1.98 -3.98
CA GLY A 77 2.71 -1.62 -2.63
C GLY A 77 2.67 -0.11 -2.36
N SER A 78 2.12 0.27 -1.22
CA SER A 78 2.06 1.65 -0.73
C SER A 78 2.11 1.68 0.80
N GLU A 79 2.94 2.56 1.37
CA GLU A 79 3.07 2.77 2.82
C GLU A 79 1.86 3.51 3.41
N THR A 80 1.16 4.30 2.59
CA THR A 80 -0.07 4.99 2.99
C THR A 80 -1.18 4.79 1.96
N VAL A 81 -2.43 4.78 2.42
CA VAL A 81 -3.60 4.58 1.54
C VAL A 81 -4.69 5.58 1.91
N THR A 82 -5.21 6.29 0.91
CA THR A 82 -6.44 7.08 1.07
C THR A 82 -7.64 6.18 0.79
N LEU A 83 -8.55 6.07 1.75
CA LEU A 83 -9.81 5.35 1.54
C LEU A 83 -10.73 6.17 0.64
N THR A 84 -11.11 5.56 -0.48
CA THR A 84 -12.15 6.04 -1.40
C THR A 84 -13.50 5.42 -1.05
N SER A 85 -14.59 6.02 -1.53
CA SER A 85 -15.93 5.44 -1.36
C SER A 85 -16.06 4.03 -1.94
N GLN A 86 -15.24 3.68 -2.94
CA GLN A 86 -15.21 2.32 -3.52
C GLN A 86 -14.54 1.29 -2.61
N GLN A 87 -13.74 1.73 -1.63
CA GLN A 87 -13.07 0.88 -0.65
C GLN A 87 -13.90 0.72 0.64
N LEU A 88 -15.07 1.33 0.72
CA LEU A 88 -15.99 1.23 1.84
C LEU A 88 -17.22 0.41 1.45
N PRO A 89 -17.73 -0.46 2.35
CA PRO A 89 -19.02 -1.10 2.14
C PRO A 89 -20.13 -0.07 1.91
N SER A 90 -21.01 -0.35 0.93
CA SER A 90 -22.20 0.46 0.73
C SER A 90 -23.09 0.40 1.97
N HIS A 91 -23.48 1.55 2.48
CA HIS A 91 -24.37 1.68 3.63
C HIS A 91 -25.40 2.78 3.39
N LYS A 92 -26.49 2.76 4.15
CA LYS A 92 -27.55 3.76 4.10
C LYS A 92 -27.86 4.25 5.50
N HIS A 93 -28.28 5.51 5.59
CA HIS A 93 -28.79 6.09 6.82
C HIS A 93 -30.31 6.10 6.74
N ALA A 94 -30.98 5.53 7.73
CA ALA A 94 -32.42 5.65 7.85
C ALA A 94 -32.74 7.01 8.47
N LEU A 95 -33.67 7.75 7.85
CA LEU A 95 -34.18 8.99 8.40
C LEU A 95 -35.33 8.67 9.37
N ALA A 96 -35.21 9.12 10.62
CA ALA A 96 -36.32 9.03 11.57
C ALA A 96 -37.34 10.13 11.27
N ALA A 97 -38.59 9.73 11.00
CA ALA A 97 -39.70 10.63 10.76
C ALA A 97 -40.98 10.14 11.45
N SER A 98 -41.85 11.06 11.82
CA SER A 98 -43.16 10.83 12.41
C SER A 98 -44.26 11.17 11.41
N THR A 99 -45.31 10.36 11.38
CA THR A 99 -46.55 10.67 10.64
C THR A 99 -47.50 11.59 11.42
N GLY A 100 -47.20 11.86 12.70
CA GLY A 100 -47.96 12.82 13.50
C GLY A 100 -47.70 14.28 13.07
N ALA A 101 -48.63 15.17 13.41
CA ALA A 101 -48.50 16.61 13.13
C ALA A 101 -47.31 17.23 13.87
N ALA A 102 -46.56 18.10 13.19
CA ALA A 102 -45.45 18.83 13.77
C ALA A 102 -45.92 19.76 14.90
N THR A 103 -45.27 19.68 16.06
CA THR A 103 -45.57 20.51 17.24
C THR A 103 -44.55 21.63 17.46
N SER A 104 -43.49 21.67 16.65
CA SER A 104 -42.41 22.65 16.70
C SER A 104 -42.01 23.03 15.28
N THR A 105 -41.71 24.31 15.07
CA THR A 105 -41.12 24.82 13.83
C THR A 105 -39.59 24.75 13.83
N SER A 106 -38.97 24.50 14.99
CA SER A 106 -37.52 24.30 15.11
C SER A 106 -37.14 22.85 14.83
N PRO A 107 -36.15 22.60 13.95
CA PRO A 107 -35.63 21.25 13.68
C PRO A 107 -34.64 20.76 14.75
N ALA A 108 -34.18 21.62 15.67
CA ALA A 108 -33.17 21.25 16.65
C ALA A 108 -33.71 20.20 17.65
N ASN A 109 -33.02 19.06 17.76
CA ASN A 109 -33.41 17.92 18.60
C ASN A 109 -34.83 17.41 18.33
N ALA A 110 -35.32 17.53 17.09
CA ALA A 110 -36.64 17.08 16.66
C ALA A 110 -36.54 16.08 15.50
N ASN A 111 -37.53 15.20 15.39
CA ASN A 111 -37.72 14.37 14.20
C ASN A 111 -38.54 15.15 13.16
N LEU A 112 -38.34 14.83 11.88
CA LEU A 112 -39.26 15.30 10.84
C LEU A 112 -40.67 14.77 11.13
N ALA A 113 -41.67 15.62 10.96
CA ALA A 113 -43.06 15.32 11.24
C ALA A 113 -43.97 15.85 10.12
N ALA A 114 -45.20 15.36 10.02
CA ALA A 114 -46.15 15.85 9.04
C ALA A 114 -46.48 17.34 9.28
N SER A 115 -46.69 18.11 8.21
CA SER A 115 -47.23 19.48 8.35
C SER A 115 -48.57 19.43 9.07
N GLY A 116 -48.78 20.32 10.04
CA GLY A 116 -50.08 20.50 10.68
C GLY A 116 -51.07 21.32 9.84
N ILE A 117 -50.65 21.81 8.67
CA ILE A 117 -51.44 22.66 7.78
C ILE A 117 -51.70 21.91 6.47
N ASP A 118 -52.96 21.52 6.28
CA ASP A 118 -53.51 21.06 5.01
C ASP A 118 -54.34 22.21 4.40
N VAL A 119 -53.87 22.83 3.31
CA VAL A 119 -54.56 24.01 2.73
C VAL A 119 -55.78 23.60 1.90
N TYR A 120 -55.74 22.43 1.25
CA TYR A 120 -56.83 21.95 0.39
C TYR A 120 -57.08 20.43 0.46
N ILE A 121 -56.03 19.62 0.70
CA ILE A 121 -56.09 18.15 0.76
C ILE A 121 -54.82 17.66 1.47
N SER A 122 -54.92 16.58 2.27
CA SER A 122 -53.77 15.89 2.84
C SER A 122 -52.89 15.28 1.73
N PRO A 123 -51.55 15.38 1.82
CA PRO A 123 -50.64 14.87 0.78
C PRO A 123 -50.83 13.37 0.56
N THR A 124 -51.03 12.95 -0.70
CA THR A 124 -51.31 11.54 -1.08
C THR A 124 -50.05 10.73 -1.39
N SER A 125 -48.89 11.38 -1.53
CA SER A 125 -47.61 10.73 -1.77
C SER A 125 -46.54 11.28 -0.81
N PRO A 126 -45.75 10.42 -0.15
CA PRO A 126 -44.61 10.87 0.63
C PRO A 126 -43.63 11.59 -0.30
N VAL A 127 -43.32 12.86 0.02
CA VAL A 127 -42.29 13.63 -0.68
C VAL A 127 -40.94 13.04 -0.30
N SER A 128 -40.16 12.59 -1.29
CA SER A 128 -38.78 12.16 -1.07
C SER A 128 -37.98 13.35 -0.54
N THR A 129 -37.69 13.37 0.76
CA THR A 129 -36.76 14.33 1.34
C THR A 129 -35.39 14.10 0.71
N THR A 130 -34.80 15.13 0.12
CA THR A 130 -33.39 15.08 -0.29
C THR A 130 -32.56 14.77 0.94
N THR A 131 -31.95 13.59 0.96
CA THR A 131 -31.11 13.12 2.05
C THR A 131 -29.94 14.10 2.24
N SER A 132 -29.92 14.82 3.36
CA SER A 132 -28.78 15.66 3.77
C SER A 132 -27.65 14.81 4.37
N SER A 133 -27.41 13.61 3.85
CA SER A 133 -26.22 12.84 4.18
C SER A 133 -25.13 13.28 3.20
N THR A 134 -24.22 14.13 3.67
CA THR A 134 -23.00 14.41 2.94
C THR A 134 -22.04 13.23 3.11
N ALA A 135 -21.14 13.04 2.15
CA ALA A 135 -20.01 12.14 2.36
C ALA A 135 -19.22 12.66 3.57
N ALA A 136 -18.90 11.76 4.51
CA ALA A 136 -18.05 12.06 5.65
C ALA A 136 -16.65 11.46 5.42
N GLY A 137 -15.61 12.17 5.88
CA GLY A 137 -14.22 11.77 5.73
C GLY A 137 -13.37 12.88 5.13
N GLY A 138 -12.20 13.16 5.71
CA GLY A 138 -11.30 14.24 5.29
C GLY A 138 -10.42 13.91 4.08
N GLY A 139 -10.60 12.73 3.47
CA GLY A 139 -9.77 12.25 2.35
C GLY A 139 -8.29 12.10 2.68
N GLN A 140 -7.91 12.11 3.96
CA GLN A 140 -6.52 11.98 4.38
C GLN A 140 -6.09 10.52 4.30
N PRO A 141 -4.87 10.26 3.84
CA PRO A 141 -4.32 8.91 3.84
C PRO A 141 -4.14 8.41 5.26
N HIS A 142 -4.32 7.12 5.46
CA HIS A 142 -3.93 6.43 6.69
C HIS A 142 -2.67 5.61 6.44
N GLU A 143 -1.99 5.31 7.54
CA GLU A 143 -0.86 4.40 7.62
C GLU A 143 -1.28 2.98 7.18
N ASN A 144 -0.49 2.33 6.33
CA ASN A 144 -0.77 0.99 5.77
C ASN A 144 0.39 0.00 5.99
N MET A 145 1.37 0.32 6.83
CA MET A 145 2.45 -0.60 7.20
C MET A 145 2.05 -1.44 8.41
N MET A 146 2.27 -2.75 8.31
CA MET A 146 2.22 -3.62 9.47
C MET A 146 3.32 -3.25 10.49
N PRO A 147 3.18 -3.55 11.78
CA PRO A 147 4.28 -3.43 12.74
C PRO A 147 5.56 -4.09 12.21
N PHE A 148 6.69 -3.37 12.24
CA PHE A 148 7.95 -3.81 11.66
C PHE A 148 9.15 -3.53 12.56
N THR A 149 10.27 -4.16 12.24
CA THR A 149 11.58 -3.89 12.85
C THR A 149 12.61 -3.80 11.76
N CYS A 150 13.39 -2.71 11.75
CA CYS A 150 14.38 -2.46 10.73
C CYS A 150 15.66 -3.26 10.99
N ILE A 151 16.05 -4.06 10.01
CA ILE A 151 17.36 -4.72 9.92
C ILE A 151 17.88 -4.58 8.49
N ASN A 152 19.17 -4.84 8.30
CA ASN A 152 19.79 -4.65 7.00
C ASN A 152 19.65 -5.88 6.12
N TYR A 153 19.52 -5.64 4.80
CA TYR A 153 19.68 -6.65 3.78
C TYR A 153 21.05 -6.48 3.13
N ILE A 154 21.79 -7.58 3.03
CA ILE A 154 23.06 -7.63 2.30
C ILE A 154 23.02 -8.71 1.22
N ILE A 155 23.75 -8.49 0.14
CA ILE A 155 23.91 -9.41 -0.98
C ILE A 155 25.38 -9.83 -1.14
N ALA A 156 25.62 -11.12 -1.39
CA ALA A 156 26.97 -11.64 -1.62
C ALA A 156 27.48 -11.24 -3.01
N LEU A 157 28.60 -10.52 -3.04
CA LEU A 157 29.30 -10.16 -4.28
C LEU A 157 30.18 -11.32 -4.79
N PHE A 158 30.67 -12.15 -3.87
CA PHE A 158 31.53 -13.30 -4.13
C PHE A 158 31.04 -14.53 -3.37
N GLY A 159 31.37 -15.72 -3.88
CA GLY A 159 30.92 -17.00 -3.33
C GLY A 159 30.89 -18.11 -4.38
N VAL A 160 30.09 -19.15 -4.12
CA VAL A 160 29.86 -20.26 -5.05
C VAL A 160 28.88 -19.83 -6.15
N PHE A 161 29.19 -20.17 -7.41
CA PHE A 161 28.25 -19.94 -8.51
C PHE A 161 27.04 -20.88 -8.37
N PRO A 162 25.78 -20.38 -8.42
CA PRO A 162 24.60 -21.23 -8.34
C PRO A 162 24.39 -22.00 -9.65
N SER A 163 24.61 -23.32 -9.64
CA SER A 163 24.37 -24.19 -10.79
C SER A 163 22.91 -24.67 -10.83
N GLN A 164 22.30 -24.63 -12.01
CA GLN A 164 21.00 -25.26 -12.26
C GLN A 164 21.22 -26.78 -12.46
N ASN A 165 20.27 -27.60 -11.97
CA ASN A 165 20.26 -29.05 -12.21
C ASN A 165 19.62 -29.39 -13.56
#